data_AF-A0A7V6V3Q4-F1
#
_entry.id   AF-A0A7V6V3Q4-F1
#
_cell.length_a   1.000
_cell.length_b   1.000
_cell.length_c   1.000
_cell.angle_alpha   90.00
_cell.angle_beta   90.00
_cell.angle_gamma   90.00
#
_symmetry.space_group_name_H-M   'P 1'
#
loop_
_entity.id
_entity.type
_entity.pdbx_description
1 polymer ?
#
loop_
_entity_poly.entity_id
_entity_poly.type
_entity_poly.pdbx_seq_one_letter_code
_entity_poly.pdbx_strand_id
1 'polypeptide(L)' 'MKIKLLIKTLILSILLIPNLLVADEGMWLLNLIEELNYTDMKNKGLRITAEQIYAINKSSIKDAIVMINDGLC' A
#
# COMPACT_ATOMS: atom_id res chain seq x y z
N MET A 1 26.18 -20.13 31.44
CA MET A 1 24.71 -20.30 31.31
C MET A 1 23.99 -19.02 30.89
N LYS A 2 24.31 -17.85 31.46
CA LYS A 2 23.68 -16.55 31.12
C LYS A 2 23.85 -16.10 29.66
N ILE A 3 25.00 -16.35 29.03
CA ILE A 3 25.25 -16.01 27.61
C ILE A 3 24.35 -16.80 26.65
N LYS A 4 24.11 -18.10 26.89
CA LYS A 4 23.19 -18.91 26.08
C LYS A 4 21.74 -18.44 26.24
N LEU A 5 21.39 -17.95 27.43
CA LEU A 5 20.08 -17.36 27.70
C LEU A 5 19.92 -16.01 26.98
N LEU A 6 20.95 -15.16 27.00
CA LEU A 6 20.99 -13.88 26.26
C LEU A 6 20.87 -14.08 24.75
N ILE A 7 21.56 -15.07 24.19
CA ILE A 7 21.47 -15.40 22.76
C ILE A 7 20.05 -15.88 22.42
N LYS A 8 19.44 -16.72 23.27
CA LYS A 8 18.05 -17.16 23.06
C LYS A 8 17.05 -16.00 23.12
N THR A 9 17.20 -15.07 24.05
CA THR A 9 16.31 -13.89 24.13
C THR A 9 16.49 -12.95 22.94
N LEU A 10 17.72 -12.80 22.43
CA LEU A 10 17.99 -11.98 21.25
C LEU A 10 17.37 -12.59 19.98
N ILE A 11 17.50 -13.90 19.80
CA ILE A 11 16.90 -14.63 18.67
C ILE A 11 15.37 -14.51 18.72
N LEU A 12 14.76 -14.68 19.90
CA LEU A 12 13.31 -14.54 20.07
C LEU A 12 12.83 -13.12 19.76
N SER A 13 13.58 -12.10 20.19
CA SER A 13 13.27 -10.70 19.87
C SER A 13 13.31 -10.44 18.37
N ILE A 14 14.33 -10.93 17.66
CA ILE A 14 14.48 -10.74 16.21
C ILE A 14 13.33 -11.39 15.43
N LEU A 15 12.87 -12.56 15.88
CA LEU A 15 11.75 -13.28 15.25
C LEU A 15 10.39 -12.57 15.43
N LEU A 16 10.22 -11.73 16.46
CA LEU A 16 8.95 -11.05 16.74
C LEU A 16 8.82 -9.67 16.08
N ILE A 17 9.93 -9.01 15.72
CA ILE A 17 9.96 -7.66 15.11
C ILE A 17 9.17 -7.52 13.78
N PRO A 18 9.19 -8.47 12.82
CA PRO A 18 8.55 -8.23 11.52
C PRO A 18 7.02 -8.08 11.59
N ASN A 19 6.37 -8.54 12.67
CA ASN A 19 4.91 -8.36 12.84
C ASN A 19 4.52 -6.94 13.28
N LEU A 20 5.48 -6.08 13.62
CA LEU A 20 5.24 -4.70 14.07
C LEU A 20 5.41 -3.66 12.96
N LEU A 21 5.97 -4.04 11.82
CA LEU A 21 6.34 -3.14 10.73
C LEU A 21 5.46 -3.42 9.51
N VAL A 22 4.26 -2.83 9.48
CA VAL A 22 3.39 -2.82 8.29
C VAL A 22 3.53 -1.46 7.64
N ALA A 23 3.94 -1.43 6.36
CA ALA A 23 4.01 -0.19 5.61
C ALA A 23 2.63 0.17 5.05
N ASP A 24 2.19 1.41 5.28
CA ASP A 24 0.98 1.99 4.69
C ASP A 24 1.20 2.59 3.29
N GLU A 25 2.46 2.72 2.86
CA GLU A 25 2.88 3.40 1.63
C GLU A 25 2.96 2.46 0.43
N GLY A 26 2.82 3.00 -0.79
CA GLY A 26 2.98 2.21 -2.01
C GLY A 26 2.48 2.91 -3.28
N MET A 27 2.86 2.35 -4.44
CA MET A 27 2.29 2.66 -5.75
C MET A 27 1.38 1.52 -6.16
N TRP A 28 0.11 1.81 -6.42
CA TRP A 28 -0.93 0.81 -6.59
C TRP A 28 -1.32 0.68 -8.07
N LEU A 29 -1.59 -0.56 -8.50
CA LEU A 29 -2.13 -0.83 -9.82
C LEU A 29 -3.61 -0.43 -9.85
N LEU A 30 -3.99 0.43 -10.81
CA LEU A 30 -5.32 1.02 -10.88
C LEU A 30 -6.45 -0.02 -11.04
N ASN A 31 -6.18 -1.13 -11.73
CA ASN A 31 -7.14 -2.20 -11.93
C ASN A 31 -7.44 -3.03 -10.66
N LEU A 32 -6.62 -2.90 -9.61
CA LEU A 32 -6.78 -3.61 -8.34
C LEU A 32 -7.16 -2.67 -7.19
N ILE A 33 -7.39 -1.39 -7.47
CA ILE A 33 -7.57 -0.37 -6.44
C ILE A 33 -8.83 -0.59 -5.61
N GLU A 34 -9.89 -1.12 -6.24
CA GLU A 34 -11.16 -1.44 -5.58
C GLU A 34 -10.98 -2.56 -4.55
N GLU A 35 -10.25 -3.61 -4.91
CA GLU A 35 -10.08 -4.81 -4.08
C GLU A 35 -9.07 -4.58 -2.94
N LEU A 36 -7.97 -3.86 -3.20
CA LEU A 36 -6.83 -3.80 -2.29
C LEU A 36 -6.75 -2.53 -1.45
N ASN A 37 -7.26 -1.39 -1.93
CA ASN A 37 -6.95 -0.09 -1.33
C ASN A 37 -8.16 0.78 -1.01
N TYR A 38 -9.26 0.61 -1.74
CA TYR A 38 -10.37 1.56 -1.71
C TYR A 38 -11.00 1.67 -0.31
N THR A 39 -11.14 0.57 0.42
CA THR A 39 -11.61 0.58 1.83
C THR A 39 -10.77 1.51 2.69
N ASP A 40 -9.45 1.41 2.62
CA ASP A 40 -8.53 2.26 3.39
C ASP A 40 -8.56 3.70 2.91
N MET A 41 -8.66 3.93 1.60
CA MET A 41 -8.82 5.29 1.05
C MET A 41 -10.10 5.95 1.58
N LYS A 42 -11.21 5.21 1.66
CA LYS A 42 -12.47 5.70 2.23
C LYS A 42 -12.33 6.04 3.70
N ASN A 43 -11.68 5.17 4.48
CA ASN A 43 -11.38 5.40 5.89
C ASN A 43 -10.49 6.64 6.10
N LYS A 44 -9.58 6.91 5.16
CA LYS A 44 -8.73 8.10 5.13
C LYS A 44 -9.42 9.35 4.56
N GLY A 45 -10.71 9.28 4.22
CA GLY A 45 -11.54 10.44 3.85
C GLY A 45 -11.83 10.61 2.35
N LEU A 46 -11.50 9.63 1.51
CA LEU A 46 -11.85 9.65 0.09
C LEU A 46 -13.38 9.70 -0.10
N ARG A 47 -13.87 10.60 -0.94
CA ARG A 47 -15.32 10.80 -1.16
C ARG A 47 -15.85 10.22 -2.47
N ILE A 48 -14.99 10.05 -3.47
CA ILE A 48 -15.33 9.49 -4.79
C ILE A 48 -15.35 7.96 -4.79
N THR A 49 -15.94 7.37 -5.81
CA THR A 49 -16.01 5.91 -5.99
C THR A 49 -14.79 5.33 -6.69
N ALA A 50 -14.54 4.02 -6.54
CA ALA A 50 -13.45 3.34 -7.23
C ALA A 50 -13.58 3.47 -8.76
N GLU A 51 -14.80 3.32 -9.30
CA GLU A 51 -15.08 3.53 -10.73
C GLU A 51 -14.76 4.96 -11.20
N GLN A 52 -14.96 5.97 -10.35
CA GLN A 52 -14.61 7.35 -10.68
C GLN A 52 -13.09 7.55 -10.75
N ILE A 53 -12.31 6.76 -10.00
CA ILE A 53 -10.84 6.76 -10.08
C ILE A 53 -10.38 6.03 -11.35
N TYR A 54 -10.85 4.81 -11.55
CA TYR A 54 -10.49 3.97 -12.70
C TYR A 54 -11.68 3.14 -13.16
N ALA A 55 -12.09 3.33 -14.41
CA ALA A 55 -13.02 2.46 -15.11
C ALA A 55 -12.48 2.13 -16.50
N ILE A 56 -12.67 0.89 -16.98
CA ILE A 56 -12.21 0.49 -18.31
C ILE A 56 -13.07 1.13 -19.41
N ASN A 57 -14.39 1.04 -19.26
CA ASN A 57 -15.36 1.39 -20.31
C ASN A 57 -16.08 2.73 -20.10
N LYS A 58 -15.86 3.40 -18.96
CA LYS A 58 -16.49 4.67 -18.62
C LYS A 58 -15.41 5.74 -18.44
N SER A 59 -15.79 7.00 -18.62
CA SER A 59 -14.89 8.10 -18.29
C SER A 59 -14.58 8.12 -16.79
N SER A 60 -13.30 8.28 -16.46
CA SER A 60 -12.79 8.30 -15.08
C SER A 60 -11.58 9.24 -14.95
N ILE A 61 -11.09 9.45 -13.73
CA ILE A 61 -9.94 10.34 -13.47
C ILE A 61 -8.70 9.91 -14.24
N LYS A 62 -8.54 8.60 -14.53
CA LYS A 62 -7.43 8.08 -15.35
C LYS A 62 -7.28 8.84 -16.68
N ASP A 63 -8.40 9.29 -17.27
CA ASP A 63 -8.42 9.90 -18.61
C ASP A 63 -7.90 11.34 -18.58
N ALA A 64 -7.87 11.97 -17.40
CA ALA A 64 -7.34 13.31 -17.19
C ALA A 64 -5.85 13.31 -16.79
N ILE A 65 -5.26 12.15 -16.51
CA ILE A 65 -3.86 12.01 -16.11
C ILE A 65 -3.08 11.52 -17.32
N VAL A 66 -2.17 12.36 -17.81
CA VAL A 66 -1.33 12.05 -18.97
C VAL A 66 0.14 11.99 -18.58
N MET A 67 0.89 11.12 -19.25
CA MET A 67 2.34 11.06 -19.15
C MET A 67 2.95 12.22 -19.96
N ILE A 68 3.80 13.01 -19.32
CA ILE A 68 4.56 14.09 -19.96
C ILE A 68 6.03 13.64 -20.04
N ASN A 69 6.71 13.91 -21.15
CA ASN A 69 8.13 13.60 -21.36
C ASN A 69 8.49 12.12 -21.04
N ASP A 70 7.64 11.16 -21.41
CA ASP A 70 7.84 9.73 -21.13
C ASP A 70 8.06 9.39 -19.63
N GLY A 71 7.62 10.26 -18.72
CA GLY A 71 7.81 10.10 -17.28
C GLY A 71 9.17 10.60 -16.77
N LEU A 72 9.94 11.30 -17.59
CA LEU A 72 11.15 12.01 -17.17
C LEU A 72 10.73 13.37 -16.58
N CYS A 73 10.85 13.47 -15.26
CA CYS A 73 10.65 14.70 -14.50
C CYS A 73 11.69 15.77 -14.85
#